data_AF-A0A1F5P4W8-F1
#
_entry.id   AF-A0A1F5P4W8-F1
#
_cell.length_a   1.000
_cell.length_b   1.000
_cell.length_c   1.000
_cell.angle_alpha   90.00
_cell.angle_beta   90.00
_cell.angle_gamma   90.00
#
_symmetry.space_group_name_H-M   'P 1'
#
loop_
_entity.id
_entity.type
_entity.pdbx_description
1 polymer ?
#
loop_
_entity_poly.entity_id
_entity_poly.type
_entity_poly.pdbx_seq_one_letter_code
_entity_poly.pdbx_strand_id
1 'polypeptide(L)'
;MSTLKNYLGQLRLYSFADTALLLWAFEFRGHEFAGGLLLWCAFLAYLEWRHNHGDRTPIPGWVVAMLTVAGLVMFPIISAATFLFLGMLYTLKKRGKWGLISPYLRGLQTAALISHHASPYWLFKVAMVMWARNVIGDARDVNRDRAEGVMTKPVIKNWYAPHWRTTHRGMVMVTSYLWWSMSTLSVWWVASAWVVQIITYNWTPRGQEATQEP
;
A
#
# COMPACT_ATOMS: atom_id res chain seq x y z
N MET A 1 -2.84 22.10 -6.05
CA MET A 1 -3.42 21.31 -4.94
C MET A 1 -2.92 21.89 -3.63
N SER A 2 -3.74 22.02 -2.58
CA SER A 2 -3.25 22.52 -1.28
C SER A 2 -2.20 21.58 -0.68
N THR A 3 -1.26 22.11 0.10
CA THR A 3 -0.22 21.34 0.80
C THR A 3 -0.81 20.22 1.65
N LEU A 4 -1.90 20.52 2.37
CA LEU A 4 -2.62 19.53 3.17
C LEU A 4 -3.16 18.38 2.32
N LYS A 5 -3.83 18.67 1.20
CA LYS A 5 -4.36 17.63 0.31
C LYS A 5 -3.25 16.81 -0.33
N ASN A 6 -2.06 17.39 -0.55
CA ASN A 6 -0.86 16.67 -1.00
C ASN A 6 -0.41 15.65 0.05
N TYR A 7 -0.24 16.05 1.31
CA TYR A 7 0.10 15.12 2.39
C TYR A 7 -0.94 14.00 2.55
N LEU A 8 -2.23 14.33 2.56
CA LEU A 8 -3.29 13.32 2.67
C LEU A 8 -3.30 12.37 1.46
N GLY A 9 -3.02 12.88 0.25
CA GLY A 9 -2.88 12.07 -0.95
C GLY A 9 -1.69 11.11 -0.91
N GLN A 10 -0.57 11.57 -0.33
CA GLN A 10 0.65 10.77 -0.12
C GLN A 10 0.46 9.64 0.91
N LEU A 11 -0.37 9.87 1.94
CA LEU A 11 -0.77 8.84 2.89
C LEU A 11 -1.72 7.78 2.29
N ARG A 12 -2.16 7.95 1.04
CA ARG A 12 -2.96 6.97 0.28
C ARG A 12 -4.12 6.43 1.12
N LEU A 13 -4.96 7.33 1.64
CA LEU A 13 -6.06 7.00 2.57
C LEU A 13 -6.95 5.85 2.06
N TYR A 14 -7.15 5.73 0.76
CA TYR A 14 -7.84 4.59 0.14
C TYR A 14 -7.23 3.23 0.52
N SER A 15 -5.91 3.14 0.61
CA SER A 15 -5.19 1.93 1.02
C SER A 15 -5.13 1.79 2.53
N PHE A 16 -5.16 2.90 3.27
CA PHE A 16 -5.17 2.89 4.73
C PHE A 16 -6.48 2.28 5.26
N ALA A 17 -7.63 2.66 4.69
CA ALA A 17 -8.93 2.07 5.04
C ALA A 17 -8.97 0.55 4.79
N ASP A 18 -8.37 0.10 3.68
CA ASP A 18 -8.25 -1.33 3.37
C ASP A 18 -7.38 -2.08 4.40
N THR A 19 -6.25 -1.49 4.82
CA THR A 19 -5.39 -2.06 5.86
C THR A 19 -6.09 -2.10 7.22
N ALA A 20 -6.89 -1.10 7.57
CA ALA A 20 -7.68 -1.10 8.80
C ALA A 20 -8.69 -2.27 8.83
N LEU A 21 -9.38 -2.51 7.72
CA LEU A 21 -10.28 -3.68 7.60
C LEU A 21 -9.50 -5.00 7.70
N LEU A 22 -8.31 -5.09 7.09
CA LEU A 22 -7.45 -6.27 7.21
C LEU A 22 -7.07 -6.55 8.67
N LEU A 23 -6.58 -5.54 9.41
CA LEU A 23 -6.19 -5.72 10.81
C LEU A 23 -7.40 -6.10 11.69
N TRP A 24 -8.58 -5.54 11.40
CA TRP A 24 -9.80 -5.92 12.11
C TRP A 24 -10.22 -7.36 11.83
N ALA A 25 -10.12 -7.80 10.56
CA ALA A 25 -10.49 -9.16 10.16
C ALA A 25 -9.65 -10.25 10.84
N PHE A 26 -8.45 -9.90 11.34
CA PHE A 26 -7.57 -10.78 12.12
C PHE A 26 -7.56 -10.44 13.61
N GLU A 27 -8.59 -9.72 14.10
CA GLU A 27 -8.88 -9.52 15.52
C GLU A 27 -7.73 -8.91 16.35
N PHE A 28 -6.96 -8.02 15.73
CA PHE A 28 -5.88 -7.30 16.41
C PHE A 28 -6.41 -6.51 17.62
N ARG A 29 -5.74 -6.61 18.77
CA ARG A 29 -6.11 -5.86 19.98
C ARG A 29 -5.94 -4.36 19.75
N GLY A 30 -6.63 -3.51 20.49
CA GLY A 30 -6.63 -2.05 20.26
C GLY A 30 -5.24 -1.40 20.12
N HIS A 31 -4.27 -1.80 20.96
CA HIS A 31 -2.90 -1.30 20.86
C HIS A 31 -2.16 -1.84 19.62
N GLU A 32 -2.28 -3.15 19.34
CA GLU A 32 -1.67 -3.75 18.14
C GLU A 32 -2.30 -3.20 16.86
N PHE A 33 -3.61 -2.97 16.85
CA PHE A 33 -4.31 -2.34 15.73
C PHE A 33 -3.74 -0.95 15.45
N ALA A 34 -3.62 -0.11 16.48
CA ALA A 34 -3.00 1.20 16.36
C ALA A 34 -1.52 1.11 15.91
N GLY A 35 -0.76 0.16 16.48
CA GLY A 35 0.62 -0.11 16.10
C GLY A 35 0.76 -0.50 14.62
N GLY A 36 -0.10 -1.37 14.11
CA GLY A 36 -0.12 -1.80 12.71
C GLY A 36 -0.43 -0.65 11.75
N LEU A 37 -1.38 0.22 12.12
CA LEU A 37 -1.68 1.44 11.36
C LEU A 37 -0.52 2.44 11.38
N LEU A 38 0.15 2.61 12.52
CA LEU A 38 1.34 3.46 12.64
C LEU A 38 2.50 2.93 11.79
N LEU A 39 2.76 1.62 11.82
CA LEU A 39 3.77 0.98 10.97
C LEU A 39 3.45 1.15 9.48
N TRP A 40 2.18 1.01 9.10
CA TRP A 40 1.76 1.26 7.72
C TRP A 40 1.98 2.71 7.29
N CYS A 41 1.59 3.67 8.13
CA CYS A 41 1.88 5.09 7.93
C CYS A 41 3.38 5.36 7.85
N ALA A 42 4.19 4.75 8.72
CA ALA A 42 5.64 4.88 8.71
C ALA A 42 6.23 4.39 7.38
N PHE A 43 5.75 3.25 6.87
CA PHE A 43 6.15 2.73 5.57
C PHE A 43 5.78 3.67 4.41
N LEU A 44 4.57 4.24 4.41
CA LEU A 44 4.17 5.20 3.39
C LEU A 44 5.02 6.48 3.47
N ALA A 45 5.24 7.00 4.67
CA ALA A 45 6.11 8.15 4.91
C ALA A 45 7.55 7.86 4.44
N TYR A 46 8.07 6.68 4.72
CA TYR A 46 9.40 6.23 4.28
C TYR A 46 9.49 6.14 2.75
N LEU A 47 8.45 5.62 2.09
CA LEU A 47 8.37 5.57 0.63
C LEU A 47 8.48 6.96 0.01
N GLU A 48 7.70 7.91 0.52
CA GLU A 48 7.71 9.29 0.00
C GLU A 48 9.03 9.99 0.29
N TRP A 49 9.60 9.80 1.49
CA TRP A 49 10.93 10.30 1.84
C TRP A 49 12.03 9.76 0.90
N ARG A 50 11.96 8.47 0.53
CA ARG A 50 12.96 7.82 -0.33
C ARG A 50 12.79 8.11 -1.82
N HIS A 51 11.55 8.15 -2.32
CA HIS A 51 11.28 8.36 -3.75
C HIS A 51 11.31 9.83 -4.13
N ASN A 52 10.94 10.73 -3.20
CA ASN A 52 11.05 12.19 -3.32
C ASN A 52 10.67 12.74 -4.71
N HIS A 53 9.48 12.38 -5.19
CA HIS A 53 8.99 12.87 -6.48
C HIS A 53 8.74 14.39 -6.42
N GLY A 54 9.14 15.12 -7.46
CA GLY A 54 9.11 16.59 -7.47
C GLY A 54 7.71 17.23 -7.37
N ASP A 55 6.64 16.48 -7.63
CA ASP A 55 5.24 16.92 -7.50
C ASP A 55 4.66 16.70 -6.08
N ARG A 56 5.46 16.14 -5.16
CA ARG A 56 5.04 15.78 -3.80
C ARG A 56 5.72 16.66 -2.77
N THR A 57 4.95 17.02 -1.74
CA THR A 57 5.51 17.76 -0.61
C THR A 57 6.46 16.85 0.19
N PRO A 58 7.70 17.28 0.49
CA PRO A 58 8.66 16.45 1.21
C PRO A 58 8.14 16.02 2.58
N ILE A 59 8.37 14.74 2.92
CA ILE A 59 8.12 14.20 4.26
C ILE A 59 9.44 14.18 5.03
N PRO A 60 9.54 14.87 6.19
CA PRO A 60 10.74 14.85 7.00
C PRO A 60 11.06 13.46 7.55
N GLY A 61 12.35 13.08 7.56
CA GLY A 61 12.78 11.76 8.05
C GLY A 61 12.44 11.49 9.53
N TRP A 62 12.35 12.54 10.36
CA TRP A 62 11.95 12.40 11.76
C TRP A 62 10.50 11.93 11.92
N VAL A 63 9.60 12.26 10.97
CA VAL A 63 8.21 11.76 10.97
C VAL A 63 8.21 10.25 10.76
N VAL A 64 9.06 9.75 9.84
CA VAL A 64 9.23 8.32 9.59
C VAL A 64 9.72 7.62 10.86
N ALA A 65 10.76 8.16 11.50
CA ALA A 65 11.32 7.60 12.72
C ALA A 65 10.28 7.56 13.86
N MET A 66 9.57 8.66 14.10
CA MET A 66 8.54 8.76 15.13
C MET A 66 7.43 7.72 14.94
N LEU A 67 6.87 7.60 13.73
CA LEU A 67 5.83 6.62 13.42
C LEU A 67 6.34 5.18 13.56
N THR A 68 7.59 4.93 13.15
CA THR A 68 8.22 3.61 13.26
C THR A 68 8.39 3.20 14.72
N VAL A 69 8.96 4.08 15.55
CA VAL A 69 9.18 3.82 16.99
C VAL A 69 7.85 3.60 17.70
N ALA A 70 6.86 4.47 17.49
CA ALA A 70 5.54 4.32 18.09
C ALA A 70 4.87 3.00 17.66
N GLY A 71 4.96 2.65 16.37
CA GLY A 71 4.47 1.38 15.85
C GLY A 71 5.15 0.15 16.47
N LEU A 72 6.49 0.17 16.59
CA LEU A 72 7.27 -0.93 17.18
C LEU A 72 6.95 -1.16 18.67
N VAL A 73 6.67 -0.10 19.42
CA VAL A 73 6.28 -0.21 20.84
C VAL A 73 4.93 -0.90 21.01
N MET A 74 4.03 -0.75 20.04
CA MET A 74 2.65 -1.20 20.15
C MET A 74 2.36 -2.50 19.39
N PHE A 75 3.31 -3.02 18.60
CA PHE A 75 3.09 -4.16 17.69
C PHE A 75 4.05 -5.31 17.97
N PRO A 76 3.66 -6.58 17.71
CA PRO A 76 4.55 -7.72 17.84
C PRO A 76 5.87 -7.55 17.07
N ILE A 77 6.99 -7.57 17.80
CA ILE A 77 8.29 -7.12 17.30
C ILE A 77 8.78 -7.89 16.07
N ILE A 78 8.57 -9.20 16.02
CA ILE A 78 9.01 -10.05 14.90
C ILE A 78 8.22 -9.70 13.63
N SER A 79 6.89 -9.55 13.74
CA SER A 79 6.00 -9.13 12.65
C SER A 79 6.36 -7.73 12.16
N ALA A 80 6.56 -6.79 13.09
CA ALA A 80 6.95 -5.41 12.78
C ALA A 80 8.31 -5.34 12.08
N ALA A 81 9.34 -6.03 12.59
CA ALA A 81 10.67 -6.05 12.00
C ALA A 81 10.64 -6.63 10.58
N THR A 82 9.91 -7.72 10.38
CA THR A 82 9.72 -8.34 9.06
C THR A 82 9.00 -7.40 8.10
N PHE A 83 7.94 -6.74 8.56
CA PHE A 83 7.19 -5.73 7.80
C PHE A 83 8.10 -4.57 7.35
N LEU A 84 8.90 -4.02 8.26
CA LEU A 84 9.83 -2.92 7.97
C LEU A 84 10.93 -3.36 7.00
N PHE A 85 11.53 -4.53 7.20
CA PHE A 85 12.55 -5.08 6.31
C PHE A 85 12.04 -5.24 4.89
N LEU A 86 10.88 -5.87 4.71
CA LEU A 86 10.25 -6.04 3.40
C LEU A 86 9.85 -4.70 2.78
N GLY A 87 9.39 -3.75 3.60
CA GLY A 87 9.11 -2.38 3.18
C GLY A 87 10.36 -1.66 2.67
N MET A 88 11.49 -1.81 3.35
CA MET A 88 12.77 -1.26 2.89
C MET A 88 13.19 -1.85 1.55
N LEU A 89 13.15 -3.17 1.40
CA LEU A 89 13.44 -3.83 0.12
C LEU A 89 12.49 -3.38 -0.99
N TYR A 90 11.20 -3.19 -0.68
CA TYR A 90 10.21 -2.73 -1.65
C TYR A 90 10.56 -1.35 -2.22
N THR A 91 11.18 -0.45 -1.44
CA THR A 91 11.59 0.88 -1.94
C THR A 91 12.64 0.80 -3.05
N LEU A 92 13.40 -0.29 -3.13
CA LEU A 92 14.35 -0.55 -4.20
C LEU A 92 13.68 -0.76 -5.55
N LYS A 93 12.33 -0.88 -5.64
CA LYS A 93 11.55 -0.99 -6.88
C LYS A 93 12.08 -0.06 -7.98
N LYS A 94 12.46 1.17 -7.65
CA LYS A 94 12.95 2.19 -8.60
C LYS A 94 14.32 1.85 -9.24
N ARG A 95 14.99 0.79 -8.79
CA ARG A 95 16.31 0.35 -9.30
C ARG A 95 16.17 -0.76 -10.34
N GLY A 96 15.68 -0.43 -11.53
CA GLY A 96 15.65 -1.35 -12.69
C GLY A 96 14.98 -2.70 -12.38
N LYS A 97 15.77 -3.78 -12.34
CA LYS A 97 15.30 -5.18 -12.13
C LYS A 97 14.58 -5.42 -10.80
N TRP A 98 14.82 -4.58 -9.78
CA TRP A 98 14.08 -4.65 -8.51
C TRP A 98 12.57 -4.45 -8.69
N GLY A 99 12.15 -3.81 -9.80
CA GLY A 99 10.75 -3.71 -10.19
C GLY A 99 10.04 -5.07 -10.32
N LEU A 100 10.75 -6.12 -10.77
CA LEU A 100 10.18 -7.45 -11.01
C LEU A 100 9.74 -8.16 -9.73
N ILE A 101 10.47 -7.93 -8.65
CA ILE A 101 10.22 -8.57 -7.36
C ILE A 101 9.36 -7.70 -6.43
N SER A 102 9.15 -6.43 -6.78
CA SER A 102 8.37 -5.49 -5.96
C SER A 102 6.95 -5.99 -5.60
N PRO A 103 6.20 -6.70 -6.47
CA PRO A 103 4.89 -7.23 -6.07
C PRO A 103 4.98 -8.31 -4.99
N TYR A 104 6.04 -9.13 -5.01
CA TYR A 104 6.26 -10.18 -4.00
C TYR A 104 6.61 -9.56 -2.67
N LEU A 105 7.52 -8.57 -2.68
CA LEU A 105 7.87 -7.82 -1.48
C LEU A 105 6.64 -7.15 -0.88
N ARG A 106 5.75 -6.59 -1.71
CA ARG A 106 4.52 -5.97 -1.24
C ARG A 106 3.52 -6.97 -0.63
N GLY A 107 3.37 -8.12 -1.26
CA GLY A 107 2.53 -9.21 -0.75
C GLY A 107 3.04 -9.74 0.59
N LEU A 108 4.31 -10.11 0.65
CA LEU A 108 4.96 -10.60 1.86
C LEU A 108 4.96 -9.55 2.97
N GLN A 109 5.18 -8.28 2.63
CA GLN A 109 5.11 -7.18 3.60
C GLN A 109 3.72 -7.14 4.25
N THR A 110 2.65 -7.23 3.45
CA THR A 110 1.29 -7.18 4.01
C THR A 110 0.98 -8.43 4.83
N ALA A 111 1.45 -9.62 4.41
CA ALA A 111 1.33 -10.84 5.20
C ALA A 111 2.11 -10.73 6.53
N ALA A 112 3.26 -10.06 6.55
CA ALA A 112 4.03 -9.83 7.76
C ALA A 112 3.28 -8.98 8.80
N LEU A 113 2.36 -8.08 8.39
CA LEU A 113 1.50 -7.38 9.34
C LEU A 113 0.61 -8.34 10.12
N ILE A 114 0.04 -9.35 9.46
CA ILE A 114 -0.92 -10.26 10.11
C ILE A 114 -0.27 -11.52 10.69
N SER A 115 1.06 -11.68 10.57
CA SER A 115 1.75 -12.95 10.87
C SER A 115 1.70 -13.40 12.32
N HIS A 116 1.45 -12.50 13.26
CA HIS A 116 1.28 -12.86 14.66
C HIS A 116 -0.07 -13.57 14.94
N HIS A 117 -1.11 -13.27 14.15
CA HIS A 117 -2.48 -13.73 14.39
C HIS A 117 -2.98 -14.72 13.33
N ALA A 118 -2.33 -14.79 12.16
CA ALA A 118 -2.81 -15.57 11.03
C ALA A 118 -2.08 -16.92 10.87
N SER A 119 -2.83 -17.95 10.48
CA SER A 119 -2.25 -19.24 10.08
C SER A 119 -1.46 -19.13 8.77
N PRO A 120 -0.53 -20.07 8.47
CA PRO A 120 0.23 -20.09 7.22
C PRO A 120 -0.64 -20.01 5.95
N TYR A 121 -1.83 -20.63 5.99
CA TYR A 121 -2.81 -20.57 4.92
C TYR A 121 -3.28 -19.14 4.64
N TRP A 122 -3.62 -18.40 5.68
CA TRP A 122 -4.06 -17.01 5.56
C TRP A 122 -2.93 -16.07 5.16
N LEU A 123 -1.71 -16.31 5.66
CA LEU A 123 -0.52 -15.56 5.23
C LEU A 123 -0.27 -15.69 3.74
N PHE A 124 -0.33 -16.92 3.22
CA PHE A 124 -0.21 -17.17 1.79
C PHE A 124 -1.29 -16.45 0.99
N LYS A 125 -2.56 -16.53 1.42
CA LYS A 125 -3.68 -15.85 0.75
C LYS A 125 -3.49 -14.34 0.70
N VAL A 126 -3.17 -13.71 1.84
CA VAL A 126 -2.97 -12.26 1.89
C VAL A 126 -1.78 -11.85 1.02
N ALA A 127 -0.68 -12.60 1.04
CA ALA A 127 0.46 -12.35 0.18
C ALA A 127 0.07 -12.41 -1.31
N MET A 128 -0.71 -13.41 -1.73
CA MET A 128 -1.15 -13.58 -3.11
C MET A 128 -2.12 -12.49 -3.57
N VAL A 129 -3.11 -12.14 -2.76
CA VAL A 129 -4.08 -11.08 -3.06
C VAL A 129 -3.38 -9.73 -3.20
N MET A 130 -2.46 -9.42 -2.28
CA MET A 130 -1.72 -8.16 -2.29
C MET A 130 -0.65 -8.11 -3.37
N TRP A 131 -0.07 -9.26 -3.74
CA TRP A 131 0.77 -9.40 -4.93
C TRP A 131 -0.01 -9.05 -6.20
N ALA A 132 -1.20 -9.62 -6.39
CA ALA A 132 -2.03 -9.37 -7.57
C ALA A 132 -2.44 -7.90 -7.64
N ARG A 133 -2.85 -7.31 -6.50
CA ARG A 133 -3.16 -5.88 -6.40
C ARG A 133 -1.97 -5.00 -6.76
N ASN A 134 -0.76 -5.34 -6.32
CA ASN A 134 0.44 -4.57 -6.68
C ASN A 134 0.78 -4.71 -8.17
N VAL A 135 0.65 -5.89 -8.76
CA VAL A 135 0.83 -6.09 -10.22
C VAL A 135 -0.12 -5.20 -11.02
N ILE A 136 -1.38 -5.09 -10.61
CA ILE A 136 -2.35 -4.19 -11.25
C ILE A 136 -1.98 -2.72 -11.01
N GLY A 137 -1.44 -2.40 -9.84
CA GLY A 137 -0.86 -1.07 -9.55
C GLY A 137 0.34 -0.72 -10.43
N ASP A 138 1.16 -1.70 -10.78
CA ASP A 138 2.29 -1.52 -11.70
C ASP A 138 1.80 -1.38 -13.15
N ALA A 139 0.77 -2.13 -13.56
CA ALA A 139 0.17 -2.01 -14.90
C ALA A 139 -0.47 -0.64 -15.10
N ARG A 140 -1.00 -0.06 -14.02
CA ARG A 140 -1.50 1.32 -13.96
C ARG A 140 -0.40 2.36 -14.20
N ASP A 141 0.79 2.10 -13.68
CA ASP A 141 1.91 3.07 -13.66
C ASP A 141 2.95 2.77 -14.76
N VAL A 142 2.62 1.94 -15.75
CA VAL A 142 3.55 1.39 -16.75
C VAL A 142 4.28 2.46 -17.57
N ASN A 143 3.61 3.55 -17.97
CA ASN A 143 4.23 4.62 -18.76
C ASN A 143 5.30 5.37 -17.94
N ARG A 144 4.97 5.73 -16.70
CA ARG A 144 5.91 6.36 -15.77
C ARG A 144 7.06 5.41 -15.42
N ASP A 145 6.74 4.16 -15.09
CA ASP A 145 7.77 3.17 -14.74
C ASP A 145 8.72 2.92 -15.92
N ARG A 146 8.25 2.97 -17.18
CA ARG A 146 9.11 2.96 -18.38
C ARG A 146 9.98 4.21 -18.49
N ALA A 147 9.40 5.40 -18.32
CA ALA A 147 10.15 6.67 -18.39
C ALA A 147 11.26 6.74 -17.33
N GLU A 148 11.03 6.16 -16.15
CA GLU A 148 11.99 6.08 -15.05
C GLU A 148 12.96 4.87 -15.15
N GLY A 149 12.90 4.06 -16.22
CA GLY A 149 13.77 2.90 -16.42
C GLY A 149 13.50 1.72 -15.46
N VAL A 150 12.31 1.65 -14.86
CA VAL A 150 11.90 0.61 -13.91
C VAL A 150 11.37 -0.61 -14.67
N MET A 151 11.93 -1.80 -14.36
CA MET A 151 11.54 -3.05 -15.03
C MET A 151 10.48 -3.79 -14.22
N THR A 152 9.21 -3.39 -14.29
CA THR A 152 8.09 -4.18 -13.73
C THR A 152 7.60 -5.24 -14.73
N LYS A 153 6.86 -6.25 -14.26
CA LYS A 153 6.27 -7.28 -15.15
C LYS A 153 5.39 -6.66 -16.25
N PRO A 154 4.52 -5.66 -15.95
CA PRO A 154 3.74 -4.98 -16.98
C PRO A 154 4.60 -4.21 -18.00
N VAL A 155 5.70 -3.58 -17.57
CA VAL A 155 6.63 -2.89 -18.49
C VAL A 155 7.26 -3.88 -19.47
N ILE A 156 7.79 -5.01 -18.98
CA ILE A 156 8.45 -6.02 -19.85
C ILE A 156 7.47 -6.64 -20.84
N LYS A 157 6.23 -6.89 -20.39
CA LYS A 157 5.18 -7.51 -21.22
C LYS A 157 4.43 -6.51 -22.10
N ASN A 158 4.75 -5.20 -22.01
CA ASN A 158 3.95 -4.12 -22.61
C ASN A 158 2.45 -4.27 -22.31
N TRP A 159 2.13 -4.64 -21.06
CA TRP A 159 0.76 -4.83 -20.62
C TRP A 159 0.24 -3.54 -19.98
N TYR A 160 -0.78 -2.97 -20.62
CA TYR A 160 -1.45 -1.75 -20.17
C TYR A 160 -2.83 -2.09 -19.61
N ALA A 161 -3.24 -1.35 -18.58
CA ALA A 161 -4.63 -1.36 -18.11
C ALA A 161 -5.38 -0.19 -18.78
N PRO A 162 -6.19 -0.41 -19.83
CA PRO A 162 -6.86 0.68 -20.58
C PRO A 162 -7.82 1.51 -19.72
N HIS A 163 -8.25 1.00 -18.55
CA HIS A 163 -9.04 1.76 -17.58
C HIS A 163 -8.35 1.82 -16.21
N TRP A 164 -7.06 2.14 -16.22
CA TRP A 164 -6.16 2.07 -15.07
C TRP A 164 -6.71 2.70 -13.77
N ARG A 165 -7.46 3.81 -13.86
CA ARG A 165 -8.08 4.47 -12.70
C ARG A 165 -9.14 3.60 -12.05
N THR A 166 -10.01 2.99 -12.86
CA THR A 166 -11.12 2.19 -12.36
C THR A 166 -10.67 0.77 -12.01
N THR A 167 -9.74 0.17 -12.76
CA THR A 167 -9.26 -1.19 -12.50
C THR A 167 -8.56 -1.31 -11.14
N HIS A 168 -7.54 -0.48 -10.88
CA HIS A 168 -6.85 -0.56 -9.59
C HIS A 168 -7.75 -0.12 -8.43
N ARG A 169 -8.60 0.90 -8.60
CA ARG A 169 -9.58 1.28 -7.57
C ARG A 169 -10.55 0.13 -7.27
N GLY A 170 -11.06 -0.54 -8.30
CA GLY A 170 -11.91 -1.72 -8.16
C GLY A 170 -11.23 -2.83 -7.37
N MET A 171 -9.94 -3.09 -7.64
CA MET A 171 -9.17 -4.05 -6.85
C MET A 171 -9.05 -3.66 -5.38
N VAL A 172 -8.88 -2.37 -5.05
CA VAL A 172 -8.87 -1.92 -3.64
C VAL A 172 -10.23 -2.18 -2.98
N MET A 173 -11.32 -1.90 -3.68
CA MET A 173 -12.68 -2.16 -3.16
C MET A 173 -12.93 -3.66 -2.95
N VAL A 174 -12.46 -4.50 -3.88
CA VAL A 174 -12.53 -5.97 -3.79
C VAL A 174 -11.70 -6.49 -2.60
N THR A 175 -10.48 -5.99 -2.39
CA THR A 175 -9.70 -6.41 -1.21
C THR A 175 -10.38 -5.99 0.09
N SER A 176 -10.97 -4.80 0.13
CA SER A 176 -11.70 -4.35 1.33
C SER A 176 -12.95 -5.17 1.60
N TYR A 177 -13.67 -5.57 0.55
CA TYR A 177 -14.77 -6.52 0.67
C TYR A 177 -14.30 -7.87 1.20
N LEU A 178 -13.17 -8.39 0.68
CA LEU A 178 -12.60 -9.66 1.13
C LEU A 178 -12.21 -9.60 2.62
N TRP A 179 -11.59 -8.52 3.08
CA TRP A 179 -11.27 -8.34 4.50
C TRP A 179 -12.53 -8.23 5.35
N TRP A 180 -13.50 -7.43 4.91
CA TRP A 180 -14.77 -7.28 5.60
C TRP A 180 -15.55 -8.60 5.70
N SER A 181 -15.58 -9.42 4.64
CA SER A 181 -16.33 -10.69 4.62
C SER A 181 -15.76 -11.75 5.57
N MET A 182 -14.55 -11.51 6.11
CA MET A 182 -13.93 -12.35 7.14
C MET A 182 -14.05 -11.73 8.54
N SER A 183 -14.65 -10.55 8.66
CA SER A 183 -14.78 -9.80 9.91
C SER A 183 -16.20 -9.91 10.47
N THR A 184 -16.35 -9.51 11.74
CA THR A 184 -17.65 -9.35 12.41
C THR A 184 -18.27 -7.96 12.21
N LEU A 185 -17.66 -7.10 11.40
CA LEU A 185 -18.13 -5.73 11.17
C LEU A 185 -19.43 -5.70 10.36
N SER A 186 -20.30 -4.75 10.66
CA SER A 186 -21.48 -4.49 9.83
C SER A 186 -21.08 -4.00 8.43
N VAL A 187 -21.98 -4.19 7.45
CA VAL A 187 -21.78 -3.76 6.06
C VAL A 187 -21.51 -2.25 5.92
N TRP A 188 -21.91 -1.44 6.90
CA TRP A 188 -21.65 0.00 6.93
C TRP A 188 -20.16 0.34 6.99
N TRP A 189 -19.32 -0.54 7.56
CA TRP A 189 -17.88 -0.32 7.62
C TRP A 189 -17.21 -0.47 6.26
N VAL A 190 -17.56 -1.49 5.49
CA VAL A 190 -17.04 -1.64 4.11
C VAL A 190 -17.59 -0.54 3.20
N ALA A 191 -18.86 -0.15 3.36
CA ALA A 191 -19.42 0.99 2.64
C ALA A 191 -18.67 2.29 2.95
N SER A 192 -18.34 2.55 4.22
CA SER A 192 -17.54 3.71 4.64
C SER A 192 -16.12 3.67 4.06
N ALA A 193 -15.47 2.49 4.09
CA ALA A 193 -14.16 2.30 3.47
C ALA A 193 -14.20 2.58 1.96
N TRP A 194 -15.25 2.15 1.27
CA TRP A 194 -15.45 2.44 -0.15
C TRP A 194 -15.66 3.93 -0.43
N VAL A 195 -16.41 4.65 0.40
CA VAL A 195 -16.53 6.11 0.28
C VAL A 195 -15.16 6.78 0.40
N VAL A 196 -14.37 6.42 1.42
CA VAL A 196 -13.00 6.92 1.58
C VAL A 196 -12.15 6.57 0.35
N GLN A 197 -12.24 5.35 -0.15
CA GLN A 197 -11.50 4.92 -1.33
C GLN A 197 -11.88 5.71 -2.57
N ILE A 198 -13.17 5.89 -2.85
CA ILE A 198 -13.65 6.62 -4.03
C ILE A 198 -13.18 8.08 -3.98
N ILE A 199 -13.34 8.75 -2.84
CA ILE A 199 -13.01 10.16 -2.67
C ILE A 199 -11.50 10.38 -2.77
N THR A 200 -10.70 9.55 -2.08
CA THR A 200 -9.27 9.81 -1.88
C THR A 200 -8.37 9.16 -2.93
N TYR A 201 -8.88 8.26 -3.77
CA TYR A 201 -8.08 7.57 -4.79
C TYR A 201 -7.33 8.50 -5.75
N ASN A 202 -7.98 9.60 -6.11
CA ASN A 202 -7.44 10.62 -7.02
C ASN A 202 -6.69 11.74 -6.29
N TRP A 203 -6.53 11.65 -4.97
CA TRP A 203 -5.76 12.66 -4.22
C TRP A 203 -4.26 12.39 -4.26
N THR A 204 -3.83 11.16 -4.52
CA THR A 204 -2.42 10.83 -4.67
C THR A 204 -1.83 11.58 -5.86
N PRO A 205 -0.82 12.46 -5.65
CA PRO A 205 -0.14 13.14 -6.75
C PRO A 205 0.49 12.13 -7.70
N ARG A 206 0.08 12.19 -8.96
CA ARG A 206 0.64 11.42 -10.06
C ARG A 206 0.98 12.44 -11.14
N GLY A 207 2.27 12.61 -11.43
CA GLY A 207 2.75 13.50 -12.49
C GLY A 207 2.10 13.22 -13.86
N GLN A 208 2.20 14.19 -14.77
CA GLN A 208 1.53 14.19 -16.07
C GLN A 208 1.85 12.95 -16.94
N GLU A 209 3.06 12.38 -16.81
CA GLU A 209 3.51 11.19 -17.53
C GLU A 209 2.73 9.91 -17.15
N ALA A 210 2.17 9.85 -15.94
CA ALA A 210 1.30 8.75 -15.53
C ALA A 210 -0.14 8.88 -16.06
N THR A 211 -0.48 10.00 -16.72
CA THR A 211 -1.83 10.31 -17.19
C THR A 211 -1.98 10.29 -18.71
N GLN A 212 -0.88 10.16 -19.45
CA GLN A 212 -0.95 9.98 -20.90
C GLN A 212 -1.35 8.53 -21.17
N GLU A 213 -2.54 8.33 -21.74
CA GLU A 213 -2.87 7.08 -22.42
C GLU A 213 -1.94 6.98 -23.64
N PRO A 214 -1.40 5.78 -23.94
CA PRO A 214 -0.57 5.58 -25.12
C PRO A 214 -1.31 5.93 -26.42
#